data_AF-A0A1E4T8I5-F1
#
_entry.id   AF-A0A1E4T8I5-F1
#
_cell.length_a   1.000
_cell.length_b   1.000
_cell.length_c   1.000
_cell.angle_alpha   90.00
_cell.angle_beta   90.00
_cell.angle_gamma   90.00
#
_symmetry.space_group_name_H-M   'P 1'
#
loop_
_entity.id
_entity.type
_entity.pdbx_description
1 polymer ?
#
loop_
_entity_poly.entity_id
_entity_poly.type
_entity_poly.pdbx_seq_one_letter_code
_entity_poly.pdbx_strand_id
1 'polypeptide(L)'
;MTTLNSIPYTEVTSVYGSAASVFSSATSVLATATDTVTSKSLANAAQQAQATMSFYSYLEILATATDDSVKSTVASQAIAASSSMIKLFDDNTFYNGNTPSLGGNVALLVVMGIFLAFHIAAGVFYKEWWLFSCWTIGLILEVLGYVGRVMSSHDVSSFNGYILQIVCLILGPSFIMAGLYYTLAQLTVVMGEYYSRLKPMQYTLIFVICDLIGIVIQAVGGAMAASSVYEFSSSRPGANIMVGGIAVQVASMSLFQALWYDFLYACYKERKATGDAHFVKRYQFVRDNKLFTALIWSISLSVLFIYVRSIYRLIELAQGFSGHLAVTEIYFFILESLMMCLAILLITVLYPGFVYGRNPDLIVDKRLKTTFSMNRTPKPNTIEDSGIEEAEDEAKYTDDS
;
A
#
# COMPACT_ATOMS: atom_id res chain seq x y z
N MET A 1 -19.79 -30.05 -11.53
CA MET A 1 -19.50 -31.23 -12.38
C MET A 1 -19.24 -30.75 -13.80
N THR A 2 -18.13 -30.05 -14.01
CA THR A 2 -17.68 -29.67 -15.34
C THR A 2 -17.02 -30.90 -15.95
N THR A 3 -17.41 -31.22 -17.17
CA THR A 3 -17.02 -32.38 -17.96
C THR A 3 -15.50 -32.58 -17.97
N LEU A 4 -15.02 -33.67 -17.34
CA LEU A 4 -13.70 -34.28 -17.58
C LEU A 4 -13.67 -34.73 -19.05
N ASN A 5 -13.44 -33.79 -19.97
CA ASN A 5 -12.96 -34.13 -21.30
C ASN A 5 -11.65 -34.90 -21.09
N SER A 6 -11.59 -36.09 -21.67
CA SER A 6 -10.48 -37.03 -21.54
C SER A 6 -9.14 -36.32 -21.71
N ILE A 7 -8.37 -36.22 -20.63
CA ILE A 7 -6.96 -35.80 -20.72
C ILE A 7 -6.27 -36.83 -21.62
N PRO A 8 -5.66 -36.43 -22.74
CA PRO A 8 -5.02 -37.36 -23.65
C PRO A 8 -3.91 -38.12 -22.90
N TYR A 9 -3.84 -39.44 -23.11
CA TYR A 9 -2.86 -40.31 -22.45
C TYR A 9 -1.41 -39.82 -22.63
N THR A 10 -1.11 -39.21 -23.78
CA THR A 10 0.19 -38.58 -24.07
C THR A 10 0.53 -37.45 -23.09
N GLU A 11 -0.46 -36.65 -22.69
CA GLU A 11 -0.27 -35.57 -21.71
C GLU A 11 -0.03 -36.14 -20.31
N VAL A 12 -0.79 -37.16 -19.90
CA VAL A 12 -0.59 -37.92 -18.65
C VAL A 12 0.84 -38.45 -18.52
N THR A 13 1.32 -39.16 -19.56
CA THR A 13 2.68 -39.73 -19.57
C THR A 13 3.78 -38.66 -19.61
N SER A 14 3.52 -37.53 -20.27
CA SER A 14 4.48 -36.42 -20.34
C SER A 14 4.67 -35.74 -18.99
N VAL A 15 3.57 -35.46 -18.26
CA VAL A 15 3.60 -34.85 -16.93
C VAL A 15 4.22 -35.82 -15.92
N TYR A 16 3.91 -37.12 -16.00
CA TYR A 16 4.58 -38.14 -15.21
C TYR A 16 6.10 -38.15 -15.45
N GLY A 17 6.53 -38.14 -16.72
CA GLY A 17 7.95 -38.12 -17.09
C GLY A 17 8.69 -36.88 -16.59
N SER A 18 8.07 -35.70 -16.72
CA SER A 18 8.62 -34.45 -16.16
C SER A 18 8.72 -34.53 -14.63
N ALA A 19 7.67 -34.98 -13.94
CA ALA A 19 7.69 -35.13 -12.48
C ALA A 19 8.75 -36.14 -12.03
N ALA A 20 8.90 -37.27 -12.73
CA ALA A 20 9.93 -38.27 -12.44
C ALA A 20 11.36 -37.71 -12.60
N SER A 21 11.59 -36.88 -13.63
CA SER A 21 12.88 -36.21 -13.83
C SER A 21 13.21 -35.24 -12.69
N VAL A 22 12.21 -34.46 -12.23
CA VAL A 22 12.35 -33.53 -11.10
C VAL A 22 12.58 -34.31 -9.80
N PHE A 23 11.86 -35.40 -9.56
CA PHE A 23 12.04 -36.25 -8.38
C PHE A 23 13.45 -36.86 -8.33
N SER A 24 13.92 -37.41 -9.45
CA SER A 24 15.25 -38.03 -9.54
C SER A 24 16.36 -36.99 -9.34
N SER A 25 16.23 -35.83 -10.02
CA SER A 25 17.16 -34.71 -9.86
C SER A 25 17.18 -34.21 -8.41
N ALA A 26 16.01 -33.93 -7.83
CA ALA A 26 15.90 -33.39 -6.47
C ALA A 26 16.48 -34.35 -5.42
N THR A 27 16.18 -35.65 -5.53
CA THR A 27 16.67 -36.67 -4.59
C THR A 27 18.19 -36.88 -4.72
N SER A 28 18.72 -36.83 -5.94
CA SER A 28 20.16 -36.96 -6.17
C SER A 28 20.97 -35.80 -5.58
N VAL A 29 20.46 -34.56 -5.71
CA VAL A 29 21.11 -33.38 -5.13
C VAL A 29 20.91 -33.33 -3.62
N LEU A 30 19.74 -33.74 -3.12
CA LEU A 30 19.45 -33.83 -1.68
C LEU A 30 20.44 -34.75 -0.95
N ALA A 31 20.89 -35.84 -1.58
CA ALA A 31 21.89 -36.73 -1.01
C ALA A 31 23.25 -36.06 -0.77
N THR A 32 23.53 -34.95 -1.46
CA THR A 32 24.79 -34.19 -1.36
C THR A 32 24.63 -32.83 -0.69
N ALA A 33 23.40 -32.37 -0.47
CA ALA A 33 23.10 -31.07 0.09
C ALA A 33 23.43 -31.03 1.60
N THR A 34 24.33 -30.14 1.99
CA THR A 34 24.72 -29.95 3.40
C THR A 34 24.01 -28.76 4.04
N ASP A 35 23.48 -27.85 3.23
CA ASP A 35 22.80 -26.63 3.66
C ASP A 35 21.30 -26.87 3.91
N THR A 36 20.80 -26.41 5.05
CA THR A 36 19.41 -26.64 5.51
C THR A 36 18.36 -26.07 4.55
N VAL A 37 18.65 -24.92 3.91
CA VAL A 37 17.74 -24.24 2.99
C VAL A 37 17.62 -25.04 1.71
N THR A 38 18.77 -25.42 1.16
CA THR A 38 18.86 -26.22 -0.06
C THR A 38 18.18 -27.58 0.14
N SER A 39 18.44 -28.25 1.25
CA SER A 39 17.83 -29.55 1.58
C SER A 39 16.32 -29.47 1.75
N LYS A 40 15.78 -28.43 2.40
CA LYS A 40 14.32 -28.26 2.52
C LYS A 40 13.65 -27.91 1.19
N SER A 41 14.26 -27.06 0.38
CA SER A 41 13.74 -26.74 -0.96
C SER A 41 13.64 -27.97 -1.85
N LEU A 42 14.70 -28.80 -1.85
CA LEU A 42 14.78 -30.04 -2.60
C LEU A 42 13.83 -31.09 -2.06
N ALA A 43 13.65 -31.18 -0.74
CA ALA A 43 12.68 -32.07 -0.11
C ALA A 43 11.24 -31.70 -0.50
N ASN A 44 10.87 -30.42 -0.50
CA ASN A 44 9.56 -29.96 -0.93
C ASN A 44 9.33 -30.25 -2.43
N ALA A 45 10.33 -29.98 -3.28
CA ALA A 45 10.27 -30.29 -4.70
C ALA A 45 10.12 -31.80 -4.97
N ALA A 46 10.86 -32.64 -4.23
CA ALA A 46 10.74 -34.09 -4.31
C ALA A 46 9.36 -34.57 -3.85
N GLN A 47 8.82 -34.02 -2.75
CA GLN A 47 7.50 -34.39 -2.24
C GLN A 47 6.37 -34.01 -3.21
N GLN A 48 6.43 -32.82 -3.81
CA GLN A 48 5.48 -32.40 -4.84
C GLN A 48 5.58 -33.27 -6.11
N ALA A 49 6.80 -33.58 -6.54
CA ALA A 49 7.03 -34.46 -7.69
C ALA A 49 6.49 -35.87 -7.42
N GLN A 50 6.71 -36.42 -6.22
CA GLN A 50 6.19 -37.73 -5.81
C GLN A 50 4.65 -37.76 -5.76
N ALA A 51 4.02 -36.71 -5.23
CA ALA A 51 2.56 -36.61 -5.20
C ALA A 51 1.98 -36.51 -6.62
N THR A 52 2.64 -35.77 -7.50
CA THR A 52 2.31 -35.66 -8.93
C THR A 52 2.41 -37.03 -9.61
N MET A 53 3.55 -37.72 -9.47
CA MET A 53 3.75 -39.06 -10.03
C MET A 53 2.69 -40.06 -9.56
N SER A 54 2.34 -40.04 -8.26
CA SER A 54 1.32 -40.95 -7.70
C SER A 54 -0.04 -40.75 -8.36
N PHE A 55 -0.49 -39.50 -8.49
CA PHE A 55 -1.76 -39.19 -9.14
C PHE A 55 -1.79 -39.62 -10.61
N TYR A 56 -0.75 -39.25 -11.38
CA TYR A 56 -0.68 -39.59 -12.79
C TYR A 56 -0.52 -41.11 -13.03
N SER A 57 0.15 -41.85 -12.13
CA SER A 57 0.18 -43.32 -12.20
C SER A 57 -1.19 -43.97 -12.03
N TYR A 58 -2.06 -43.41 -11.17
CA TYR A 58 -3.42 -43.91 -11.02
C TYR A 58 -4.27 -43.60 -12.26
N LEU A 59 -4.03 -42.46 -12.92
CA LEU A 59 -4.69 -42.13 -14.19
C LEU A 59 -4.26 -43.07 -15.33
N GLU A 60 -2.98 -43.47 -15.40
CA GLU A 60 -2.52 -44.46 -16.37
C GLU A 60 -3.17 -45.83 -16.16
N ILE A 61 -3.27 -46.28 -14.89
CA ILE A 61 -3.98 -47.53 -14.56
C ILE A 61 -5.47 -47.42 -14.93
N LEU A 62 -6.11 -46.30 -14.61
CA LEU A 62 -7.52 -46.06 -14.93
C LEU A 62 -7.77 -46.08 -16.45
N ALA A 63 -6.84 -45.58 -17.26
CA ALA A 63 -6.93 -45.57 -18.72
C ALA A 63 -6.81 -46.97 -19.35
N THR A 64 -6.16 -47.92 -18.66
CA THR A 64 -5.92 -49.29 -19.17
C THR A 64 -6.83 -50.34 -18.53
N ALA A 65 -7.47 -50.03 -17.39
CA ALA A 65 -8.31 -50.96 -16.65
C ALA A 65 -9.58 -51.32 -17.43
N THR A 66 -9.84 -52.62 -17.59
CA THR A 66 -11.09 -53.14 -18.17
C THR A 66 -12.14 -53.45 -17.11
N ASP A 67 -11.71 -53.88 -15.91
CA ASP A 67 -12.58 -54.30 -14.81
C ASP A 67 -13.17 -53.12 -14.03
N ASP A 68 -14.49 -53.12 -13.85
CA ASP A 68 -15.21 -52.01 -13.19
C ASP A 68 -14.90 -51.88 -11.69
N SER A 69 -14.58 -52.99 -11.01
CA SER A 69 -14.14 -52.98 -9.60
C SER A 69 -12.77 -52.32 -9.43
N VAL A 70 -11.85 -52.55 -10.37
CA VAL A 70 -10.51 -51.95 -10.41
C VAL A 70 -10.63 -50.46 -10.72
N LYS A 71 -11.46 -50.07 -11.70
CA LYS A 71 -11.72 -48.66 -12.02
C LYS A 71 -12.24 -47.88 -10.81
N SER A 72 -13.21 -48.42 -10.09
CA SER A 72 -13.77 -47.77 -8.90
C SER A 72 -12.72 -47.58 -7.79
N THR A 73 -11.90 -48.60 -7.54
CA THR A 73 -10.84 -48.57 -6.52
C THR A 73 -9.76 -47.57 -6.88
N VAL A 74 -9.24 -47.61 -8.11
CA VAL A 74 -8.18 -46.72 -8.61
C VAL A 74 -8.68 -45.28 -8.71
N ALA A 75 -9.93 -45.06 -9.09
CA ALA A 75 -10.53 -43.73 -9.08
C ALA A 75 -10.55 -43.13 -7.67
N SER A 76 -10.88 -43.92 -6.64
CA SER A 76 -10.85 -43.45 -5.25
C SER A 76 -9.42 -43.09 -4.78
N GLN A 77 -8.41 -43.85 -5.21
CA GLN A 77 -7.00 -43.58 -4.93
C GLN A 77 -6.50 -42.35 -5.68
N ALA A 78 -6.90 -42.16 -6.95
CA ALA A 78 -6.62 -40.96 -7.71
C ALA A 78 -7.22 -39.71 -7.05
N ILE A 79 -8.44 -39.79 -6.51
CA ILE A 79 -9.05 -38.69 -5.77
C ILE A 79 -8.23 -38.36 -4.50
N ALA A 80 -7.81 -39.37 -3.73
CA ALA A 80 -6.97 -39.16 -2.54
C ALA A 80 -5.57 -38.62 -2.86
N ALA A 81 -4.98 -39.05 -3.98
CA ALA A 81 -3.71 -38.51 -4.47
C ALA A 81 -3.86 -37.06 -4.95
N SER A 82 -4.97 -36.73 -5.60
CA SER A 82 -5.25 -35.35 -6.05
C SER A 82 -5.44 -34.40 -4.88
N SER A 83 -6.12 -34.80 -3.80
CA SER A 83 -6.27 -33.97 -2.61
C SER A 83 -4.94 -33.75 -1.89
N SER A 84 -4.07 -34.76 -1.88
CA SER A 84 -2.70 -34.64 -1.34
C SER A 84 -1.84 -33.70 -2.17
N MET A 85 -1.96 -33.76 -3.50
CA MET A 85 -1.25 -32.87 -4.42
C MET A 85 -1.72 -31.42 -4.27
N ILE A 86 -3.03 -31.19 -4.24
CA ILE A 86 -3.62 -29.85 -4.04
C ILE A 86 -3.16 -29.28 -2.71
N LYS A 87 -3.23 -30.06 -1.63
CA LYS A 87 -2.77 -29.61 -0.31
C LYS A 87 -1.28 -29.21 -0.32
N LEU A 88 -0.42 -30.01 -0.97
CA LEU A 88 1.00 -29.67 -1.09
C LEU A 88 1.23 -28.42 -1.95
N PHE A 89 0.42 -28.20 -2.99
CA PHE A 89 0.47 -26.98 -3.79
C PHE A 89 0.02 -25.75 -2.98
N ASP A 90 -1.10 -25.87 -2.25
CA ASP A 90 -1.64 -24.80 -1.41
C ASP A 90 -0.65 -24.42 -0.31
N ASP A 91 -0.02 -25.41 0.34
CA ASP A 91 0.97 -25.18 1.41
C ASP A 91 2.26 -24.50 0.92
N ASN A 92 2.57 -24.56 -0.37
CA ASN A 92 3.79 -23.99 -0.96
C ASN A 92 3.57 -22.71 -1.79
N THR A 93 2.33 -22.24 -1.92
CA THR A 93 2.00 -21.00 -2.67
C THR A 93 1.68 -19.84 -1.73
N PHE A 94 2.02 -18.61 -2.13
CA PHE A 94 1.83 -17.43 -1.27
C PHE A 94 0.36 -16.99 -1.10
N TYR A 95 -0.55 -17.58 -1.89
CA TYR A 95 -1.98 -17.28 -1.89
C TYR A 95 -2.84 -18.50 -1.52
N ASN A 96 -2.27 -19.53 -0.86
CA ASN A 96 -2.96 -20.78 -0.50
C ASN A 96 -3.76 -21.38 -1.69
N GLY A 97 -3.14 -21.48 -2.87
CA GLY A 97 -3.75 -22.03 -4.07
C GLY A 97 -4.65 -21.08 -4.89
N ASN A 98 -5.03 -19.91 -4.36
CA ASN A 98 -5.82 -18.94 -5.12
C ASN A 98 -4.94 -18.16 -6.11
N THR A 99 -5.39 -18.05 -7.36
CA THR A 99 -4.72 -17.22 -8.37
C THR A 99 -5.31 -15.80 -8.35
N PRO A 100 -4.50 -14.75 -8.18
CA PRO A 100 -4.97 -13.38 -8.34
C PRO A 100 -5.58 -13.18 -9.74
N SER A 101 -6.75 -12.54 -9.82
CA SER A 101 -7.43 -12.28 -11.07
C SER A 101 -6.62 -11.34 -11.97
N LEU A 102 -6.16 -11.84 -13.11
CA LEU A 102 -5.36 -11.05 -14.05
C LEU A 102 -6.12 -9.79 -14.51
N GLY A 103 -7.39 -9.94 -14.90
CA GLY A 103 -8.20 -8.85 -15.42
C GLY A 103 -8.44 -7.71 -14.42
N GLY A 104 -8.78 -8.04 -13.16
CA GLY A 104 -9.02 -7.05 -12.12
C GLY A 104 -7.76 -6.28 -11.73
N ASN A 105 -6.64 -6.99 -11.60
CA ASN A 105 -5.35 -6.39 -11.23
C ASN A 105 -4.80 -5.50 -12.35
N VAL A 106 -4.96 -5.90 -13.62
CA VAL A 106 -4.59 -5.06 -14.78
C VAL A 106 -5.47 -3.81 -14.87
N ALA A 107 -6.79 -3.93 -14.63
CA ALA A 107 -7.67 -2.76 -14.63
C ALA A 107 -7.25 -1.72 -13.59
N LEU A 108 -6.93 -2.16 -12.37
CA LEU A 108 -6.44 -1.28 -11.31
C LEU A 108 -5.07 -0.67 -11.63
N LEU A 109 -4.16 -1.44 -12.22
CA LEU A 109 -2.86 -0.96 -12.67
C LEU A 109 -3.03 0.20 -13.66
N VAL A 110 -3.93 0.06 -14.64
CA VAL A 110 -4.23 1.10 -15.63
C VAL A 110 -4.84 2.33 -14.96
N VAL A 111 -5.80 2.14 -14.04
CA VAL A 111 -6.43 3.26 -13.30
C VAL A 111 -5.40 4.03 -12.48
N MET A 112 -4.52 3.34 -11.75
CA MET A 112 -3.44 3.97 -10.99
C MET A 112 -2.43 4.69 -11.88
N GLY A 113 -2.10 4.11 -13.04
CA GLY A 113 -1.26 4.76 -14.04
C GLY A 113 -1.86 6.06 -14.58
N ILE A 114 -3.18 6.09 -14.81
CA ILE A 114 -3.90 7.30 -15.23
C ILE A 114 -3.85 8.36 -14.13
N PHE A 115 -4.08 7.99 -12.87
CA PHE A 115 -3.98 8.94 -11.75
C PHE A 115 -2.56 9.50 -11.59
N LEU A 116 -1.53 8.67 -11.74
CA LEU A 116 -0.14 9.11 -11.74
C LEU A 116 0.13 10.14 -12.84
N ALA A 117 -0.31 9.86 -14.07
CA ALA A 117 -0.11 10.77 -15.20
C ALA A 117 -0.82 12.12 -14.97
N PHE A 118 -2.07 12.10 -14.50
CA PHE A 118 -2.81 13.32 -14.18
C PHE A 118 -2.14 14.10 -13.05
N HIS A 119 -1.72 13.42 -11.98
CA HIS A 119 -1.08 14.07 -10.84
C HIS A 119 0.25 14.72 -11.24
N ILE A 120 1.03 14.08 -12.10
CA ILE A 120 2.27 14.68 -12.62
C ILE A 120 1.97 15.96 -13.41
N ALA A 121 0.97 15.91 -14.30
CA ALA A 121 0.56 17.08 -15.08
C ALA A 121 0.06 18.23 -14.18
N ALA A 122 -0.80 17.93 -13.20
CA ALA A 122 -1.32 18.90 -12.26
C ALA A 122 -0.22 19.49 -11.36
N GLY A 123 0.65 18.65 -10.78
CA GLY A 123 1.71 19.11 -9.89
C GLY A 123 2.74 20.01 -10.58
N VAL A 124 3.11 19.71 -11.83
CA VAL A 124 3.98 20.58 -12.64
C VAL A 124 3.29 21.91 -12.97
N PHE A 125 1.99 21.88 -13.27
CA PHE A 125 1.23 23.09 -13.62
C PHE A 125 1.02 24.05 -12.43
N TYR A 126 0.68 23.50 -11.26
CA TYR A 126 0.39 24.26 -10.04
C TYR A 126 1.60 24.56 -9.16
N LYS A 127 2.77 23.96 -9.44
CA LYS A 127 4.05 24.19 -8.72
C LYS A 127 3.99 23.88 -7.21
N GLU A 128 3.09 23.01 -6.77
CA GLU A 128 3.03 22.54 -5.38
C GLU A 128 4.06 21.43 -5.13
N TRP A 129 5.35 21.78 -5.07
CA TRP A 129 6.45 20.82 -5.05
C TRP A 129 6.41 19.77 -3.94
N TRP A 130 5.89 20.13 -2.75
CA TRP A 130 5.80 19.17 -1.63
C TRP A 130 4.72 18.12 -1.88
N LEU A 131 3.50 18.57 -2.23
CA LEU A 131 2.40 17.68 -2.58
C LEU A 131 2.78 16.80 -3.77
N PHE A 132 3.34 17.41 -4.82
CA PHE A 132 3.81 16.73 -6.02
C PHE A 132 4.82 15.61 -5.70
N SER A 133 5.85 15.90 -4.90
CA SER A 133 6.90 14.91 -4.61
C SER A 133 6.35 13.72 -3.83
N CYS A 134 5.62 13.97 -2.74
CA CYS A 134 5.05 12.92 -1.89
C CYS A 134 4.05 12.05 -2.65
N TRP A 135 3.12 12.66 -3.38
CA TRP A 135 2.08 11.93 -4.11
C TRP A 135 2.64 11.19 -5.32
N THR A 136 3.61 11.75 -6.04
CA THR A 136 4.26 11.05 -7.15
C THR A 136 4.95 9.79 -6.66
N ILE A 137 5.69 9.85 -5.55
CA ILE A 137 6.32 8.67 -4.94
C ILE A 137 5.27 7.65 -4.51
N GLY A 138 4.21 8.09 -3.81
CA GLY A 138 3.15 7.20 -3.34
C GLY A 138 2.40 6.51 -4.48
N LEU A 139 2.09 7.24 -5.57
CA LEU A 139 1.42 6.68 -6.75
C LEU A 139 2.32 5.73 -7.55
N ILE A 140 3.62 6.02 -7.66
CA ILE A 140 4.59 5.08 -8.25
C ILE A 140 4.61 3.77 -7.45
N LEU A 141 4.63 3.86 -6.12
CA LEU A 141 4.57 2.68 -5.25
C LEU A 141 3.27 1.91 -5.44
N GLU A 142 2.10 2.55 -5.47
CA GLU A 142 0.84 1.85 -5.78
C GLU A 142 0.90 1.12 -7.13
N VAL A 143 1.39 1.78 -8.19
CA VAL A 143 1.57 1.16 -9.52
C VAL A 143 2.48 -0.07 -9.44
N LEU A 144 3.65 0.04 -8.80
CA LEU A 144 4.58 -1.09 -8.62
C LEU A 144 3.94 -2.23 -7.81
N GLY A 145 3.10 -1.90 -6.82
CA GLY A 145 2.35 -2.89 -6.06
C GLY A 145 1.40 -3.72 -6.94
N TYR A 146 0.67 -3.06 -7.83
CA TYR A 146 -0.20 -3.75 -8.80
C TYR A 146 0.59 -4.50 -9.87
N VAL A 147 1.77 -4.01 -10.29
CA VAL A 147 2.69 -4.76 -11.16
C VAL A 147 3.11 -6.07 -10.48
N GLY A 148 3.53 -6.02 -9.21
CA GLY A 148 3.87 -7.21 -8.44
C GLY A 148 2.72 -8.21 -8.37
N ARG A 149 1.49 -7.72 -8.21
CA ARG A 149 0.28 -8.56 -8.19
C ARG A 149 -0.05 -9.19 -9.55
N VAL A 150 0.19 -8.48 -10.65
CA VAL A 150 0.07 -9.03 -12.01
C VAL A 150 1.14 -10.12 -12.23
N MET A 151 2.37 -9.91 -11.75
CA MET A 151 3.41 -10.95 -11.80
C MET A 151 2.98 -12.20 -11.00
N SER A 152 2.42 -12.00 -9.80
CA SER A 152 1.88 -13.08 -8.97
C SER A 152 0.67 -13.80 -9.59
N SER A 153 -0.06 -13.17 -10.52
CA SER A 153 -1.16 -13.82 -11.24
C SER A 153 -0.68 -14.84 -12.29
N HIS A 154 0.54 -14.64 -12.83
CA HIS A 154 1.19 -15.59 -13.73
C HIS A 154 1.92 -16.69 -12.98
N ASP A 155 2.53 -16.35 -11.83
CA ASP A 155 3.25 -17.29 -10.99
C ASP A 155 2.98 -17.01 -9.50
N VAL A 156 2.04 -17.78 -8.92
CA VAL A 156 1.64 -17.69 -7.51
C VAL A 156 2.72 -18.19 -6.54
N SER A 157 3.76 -18.85 -7.05
CA SER A 157 4.93 -19.30 -6.28
C SER A 157 6.08 -18.30 -6.32
N SER A 158 5.95 -17.21 -7.10
CA SER A 158 6.99 -16.19 -7.21
C SER A 158 7.07 -15.32 -5.95
N PHE A 159 8.13 -15.54 -5.17
CA PHE A 159 8.44 -14.73 -4.00
C PHE A 159 8.64 -13.25 -4.33
N ASN A 160 9.29 -12.94 -5.46
CA ASN A 160 9.59 -11.57 -5.87
C ASN A 160 8.32 -10.77 -6.20
N GLY A 161 7.34 -11.37 -6.88
CA GLY A 161 6.06 -10.73 -7.17
C GLY A 161 5.28 -10.41 -5.89
N TYR A 162 5.25 -11.36 -4.96
CA TYR A 162 4.58 -11.22 -3.67
C TYR A 162 5.21 -10.12 -2.80
N ILE A 163 6.54 -10.11 -2.68
CA ILE A 163 7.25 -9.10 -1.90
C ILE A 163 7.12 -7.70 -2.52
N LEU A 164 7.25 -7.60 -3.85
CA LEU A 164 7.05 -6.33 -4.55
C LEU A 164 5.65 -5.77 -4.26
N GLN A 165 4.63 -6.62 -4.37
CA GLN A 165 3.25 -6.25 -4.05
C GLN A 165 3.12 -5.74 -2.61
N ILE A 166 3.54 -6.55 -1.62
CA ILE A 166 3.25 -6.24 -0.22
C ILE A 166 4.02 -5.01 0.27
N VAL A 167 5.28 -4.86 -0.13
CA VAL A 167 6.10 -3.70 0.27
C VAL A 167 5.55 -2.43 -0.36
N CYS A 168 5.30 -2.44 -1.67
CA CYS A 168 4.86 -1.24 -2.36
C CYS A 168 3.46 -0.77 -1.92
N LEU A 169 2.51 -1.70 -1.70
CA LEU A 169 1.17 -1.35 -1.22
C LEU A 169 1.14 -0.92 0.26
N ILE A 170 2.14 -1.30 1.07
CA ILE A 170 2.27 -0.82 2.45
C ILE A 170 2.87 0.60 2.46
N LEU A 171 3.89 0.87 1.64
CA LEU A 171 4.59 2.15 1.65
C LEU A 171 3.82 3.27 0.94
N GLY A 172 3.11 2.97 -0.15
CA GLY A 172 2.42 3.96 -0.99
C GLY A 172 1.49 4.91 -0.21
N PRO A 173 0.57 4.41 0.62
CA PRO A 173 -0.38 5.24 1.36
C PRO A 173 0.27 6.22 2.34
N SER A 174 1.39 5.84 2.98
CA SER A 174 2.10 6.72 3.91
C SER A 174 2.63 7.97 3.22
N PHE A 175 3.14 7.85 1.99
CA PHE A 175 3.58 9.01 1.22
C PHE A 175 2.42 9.90 0.75
N ILE A 176 1.30 9.29 0.35
CA ILE A 176 0.09 10.05 -0.03
C ILE A 176 -0.45 10.83 1.18
N MET A 177 -0.42 10.23 2.36
CA MET A 177 -0.79 10.87 3.63
C MET A 177 0.16 11.99 4.02
N ALA A 178 1.47 11.84 3.81
CA ALA A 178 2.43 12.94 4.02
C ALA A 178 2.08 14.19 3.20
N GLY A 179 1.60 14.00 1.96
CA GLY A 179 1.06 15.09 1.14
C GLY A 179 -0.21 15.69 1.72
N LEU A 180 -1.15 14.86 2.18
CA LEU A 180 -2.39 15.33 2.80
C LEU A 180 -2.15 16.11 4.11
N TYR A 181 -1.20 15.68 4.94
CA TYR A 181 -0.82 16.41 6.15
C TYR A 181 -0.28 17.81 5.82
N TYR A 182 0.41 17.97 4.69
CA TYR A 182 0.88 19.28 4.23
C TYR A 182 -0.26 20.16 3.71
N THR A 183 -1.17 19.61 2.92
CA THR A 183 -2.36 20.33 2.46
C THR A 183 -3.22 20.80 3.63
N LEU A 184 -3.29 19.99 4.69
CA LEU A 184 -3.98 20.33 5.93
C LEU A 184 -3.27 21.43 6.71
N ALA A 185 -1.94 21.43 6.76
CA ALA A 185 -1.19 22.56 7.30
C ALA A 185 -1.49 23.87 6.55
N GLN A 186 -1.52 23.87 5.22
CA GLN A 186 -1.92 25.05 4.44
C GLN A 186 -3.33 25.53 4.80
N LEU A 187 -4.26 24.60 4.98
CA LEU A 187 -5.63 24.92 5.33
C LEU A 187 -5.76 25.55 6.74
N THR A 188 -4.96 25.11 7.70
CA THR A 188 -4.89 25.74 9.03
C THR A 188 -4.40 27.20 8.96
N VAL A 189 -3.53 27.53 8.01
CA VAL A 189 -3.12 28.93 7.76
C VAL A 189 -4.26 29.76 7.17
N VAL A 190 -5.03 29.19 6.23
CA VAL A 190 -6.17 29.86 5.56
C VAL A 190 -7.32 30.17 6.52
N MET A 191 -7.64 29.22 7.40
CA MET A 191 -8.74 29.32 8.36
C MET A 191 -8.33 29.95 9.69
N GLY A 192 -7.02 30.16 9.91
CA GLY A 192 -6.47 30.81 11.09
C GLY A 192 -5.87 29.81 12.10
N GLU A 193 -4.60 30.03 12.42
CA GLU A 193 -3.81 29.16 13.31
C GLU A 193 -4.33 29.13 14.74
N TYR A 194 -5.09 30.15 15.17
CA TYR A 194 -5.60 30.27 16.54
C TYR A 194 -6.62 29.16 16.88
N TYR A 195 -7.41 28.73 15.90
CA TYR A 195 -8.42 27.68 16.08
C TYR A 195 -7.82 26.27 16.08
N SER A 196 -6.55 26.16 15.72
CA SER A 196 -5.83 24.90 15.68
C SER A 196 -5.08 24.65 16.99
N ARG A 197 -5.10 23.40 17.47
CA ARG A 197 -4.35 23.01 18.66
C ARG A 197 -2.85 23.04 18.43
N LEU A 198 -2.42 22.62 17.24
CA LEU A 198 -1.04 22.60 16.80
C LEU A 198 -0.78 23.66 15.74
N LYS A 199 0.47 24.10 15.62
CA LYS A 199 0.88 24.97 14.51
C LYS A 199 0.82 24.21 13.18
N PRO A 200 0.64 24.89 12.04
CA PRO A 200 0.55 24.27 10.71
C PRO A 200 1.65 23.23 10.44
N MET A 201 2.92 23.60 10.61
CA MET A 201 4.06 22.70 10.35
C MET A 201 4.25 21.60 11.41
N GLN A 202 3.66 21.74 12.60
CA GLN A 202 3.72 20.70 13.62
C GLN A 202 2.87 19.49 13.21
N TYR A 203 1.73 19.69 12.54
CA TYR A 203 0.97 18.57 11.97
C TYR A 203 1.84 17.78 11.00
N THR A 204 2.33 18.43 9.95
CA THR A 204 3.11 17.72 8.92
C THR A 204 4.33 17.04 9.52
N LEU A 205 5.11 17.71 10.38
CA LEU A 205 6.35 17.14 10.90
C LEU A 205 6.11 15.97 11.86
N ILE A 206 5.21 16.10 12.84
CA ILE A 206 4.98 15.06 13.84
C ILE A 206 4.44 13.80 13.18
N PHE A 207 3.40 13.95 12.35
CA PHE A 207 2.72 12.79 11.75
C PHE A 207 3.58 12.12 10.67
N VAL A 208 4.37 12.87 9.89
CA VAL A 208 5.33 12.27 8.94
C VAL A 208 6.44 11.51 9.67
N ILE A 209 6.95 12.02 10.80
CA ILE A 209 7.96 11.30 11.59
C ILE A 209 7.37 10.00 12.17
N CYS A 210 6.15 10.05 12.71
CA CYS A 210 5.45 8.86 13.18
C CYS A 210 5.27 7.82 12.07
N ASP A 211 4.89 8.26 10.88
CA ASP A 211 4.71 7.37 9.72
C ASP A 211 6.06 6.80 9.24
N LEU A 212 7.13 7.59 9.24
CA LEU A 212 8.49 7.16 8.92
C LEU A 212 8.99 6.09 9.90
N ILE A 213 8.74 6.26 11.20
CA ILE A 213 9.08 5.24 12.21
C ILE A 213 8.31 3.94 11.90
N GLY A 214 7.02 4.04 11.58
CA GLY A 214 6.21 2.89 11.17
C GLY A 214 6.78 2.18 9.94
N ILE A 215 7.19 2.94 8.91
CA ILE A 215 7.82 2.42 7.69
C ILE A 215 9.12 1.68 8.02
N VAL A 216 9.96 2.23 8.89
CA VAL A 216 11.23 1.58 9.28
C VAL A 216 10.96 0.25 9.99
N ILE A 217 10.00 0.22 10.92
CA ILE A 217 9.61 -1.02 11.62
C ILE A 217 9.09 -2.05 10.61
N GLN A 218 8.25 -1.63 9.66
CA GLN A 218 7.74 -2.50 8.60
C GLN A 218 8.84 -3.02 7.68
N ALA A 219 9.81 -2.18 7.30
CA ALA A 219 10.92 -2.58 6.46
C ALA A 219 11.78 -3.64 7.15
N VAL A 220 12.06 -3.47 8.45
CA VAL A 220 12.78 -4.46 9.26
C VAL A 220 11.98 -5.75 9.38
N GLY A 221 10.70 -5.67 9.74
CA GLY A 221 9.83 -6.84 9.85
C GLY A 221 9.66 -7.60 8.53
N GLY A 222 9.53 -6.86 7.43
CA GLY A 222 9.42 -7.39 6.07
C GLY A 222 10.70 -8.05 5.60
N ALA A 223 11.86 -7.44 5.86
CA ALA A 223 13.16 -8.06 5.57
C ALA A 223 13.36 -9.35 6.38
N MET A 224 12.99 -9.35 7.67
CA MET A 224 13.06 -10.56 8.50
C MET A 224 12.09 -11.65 8.03
N ALA A 225 10.86 -11.28 7.66
CA ALA A 225 9.90 -12.21 7.08
C ALA A 225 10.45 -12.81 5.77
N ALA A 226 11.02 -11.96 4.91
CA ALA A 226 11.62 -12.38 3.65
C ALA A 226 12.77 -13.37 3.84
N SER A 227 13.72 -13.07 4.73
CA SER A 227 14.84 -13.97 5.04
C SER A 227 14.37 -15.28 5.64
N SER A 228 13.35 -15.25 6.52
CA SER A 228 12.81 -16.48 7.11
C SER A 228 12.11 -17.39 6.09
N VAL A 229 11.44 -16.81 5.07
CA VAL A 229 10.85 -17.57 3.97
C VAL A 229 11.97 -18.20 3.13
N TYR A 230 13.02 -17.43 2.82
CA TYR A 230 14.20 -17.95 2.15
C TYR A 230 14.82 -19.13 2.92
N GLU A 231 14.82 -19.08 4.26
CA GLU A 231 15.37 -20.13 5.13
C GLU A 231 14.39 -21.29 5.45
N PHE A 232 13.20 -21.34 4.84
CA PHE A 232 12.13 -22.29 5.17
C PHE A 232 11.83 -22.36 6.68
N SER A 233 11.81 -21.18 7.30
CA SER A 233 11.53 -20.94 8.70
C SER A 233 10.22 -20.15 8.84
N SER A 234 9.68 -20.07 10.05
CA SER A 234 8.40 -19.38 10.26
C SER A 234 8.55 -17.87 10.02
N SER A 235 7.75 -17.31 9.10
CA SER A 235 7.71 -15.87 8.82
C SER A 235 6.90 -15.03 9.81
N ARG A 236 6.30 -15.69 10.80
CA ARG A 236 5.49 -15.07 11.86
C ARG A 236 6.20 -13.98 12.66
N PRO A 237 7.46 -14.14 13.10
CA PRO A 237 8.14 -13.08 13.85
C PRO A 237 8.28 -11.80 13.03
N GLY A 238 8.67 -11.91 11.76
CA GLY A 238 8.76 -10.77 10.84
C GLY A 238 7.40 -10.12 10.58
N ALA A 239 6.36 -10.92 10.33
CA ALA A 239 4.99 -10.44 10.17
C ALA A 239 4.50 -9.67 11.42
N ASN A 240 4.77 -10.18 12.64
CA ASN A 240 4.40 -9.51 13.88
C ASN A 240 5.09 -8.15 14.06
N ILE A 241 6.35 -8.03 13.64
CA ILE A 241 7.07 -6.75 13.64
C ILE A 241 6.42 -5.77 12.65
N MET A 242 6.07 -6.24 11.44
CA MET A 242 5.35 -5.41 10.46
C MET A 242 4.00 -4.93 10.99
N VAL A 243 3.22 -5.81 11.65
CA VAL A 243 1.95 -5.47 12.32
C VAL A 243 2.16 -4.35 13.35
N GLY A 244 3.25 -4.42 14.13
CA GLY A 244 3.62 -3.36 15.07
C GLY A 244 3.81 -2.00 14.38
N GLY A 245 4.50 -1.97 13.23
CA GLY A 245 4.69 -0.75 12.45
C GLY A 245 3.39 -0.18 11.88
N ILE A 246 2.51 -1.05 11.35
CA ILE A 246 1.16 -0.63 10.89
C ILE A 246 0.34 -0.10 12.07
N ALA A 247 0.41 -0.74 13.25
CA ALA A 247 -0.34 -0.30 14.42
C ALA A 247 0.06 1.11 14.88
N VAL A 248 1.36 1.43 14.84
CA VAL A 248 1.86 2.79 15.14
C VAL A 248 1.32 3.80 14.12
N GLN A 249 1.31 3.47 12.83
CA GLN A 249 0.74 4.32 11.78
C GLN A 249 -0.76 4.54 11.96
N VAL A 250 -1.52 3.48 12.25
CA VAL A 250 -2.96 3.59 12.49
C VAL A 250 -3.25 4.47 13.70
N ALA A 251 -2.50 4.29 14.80
CA ALA A 251 -2.65 5.12 16.00
C ALA A 251 -2.32 6.60 15.73
N SER A 252 -1.25 6.84 14.96
CA SER A 252 -0.85 8.17 14.47
C SER A 252 -1.98 8.83 13.65
N MET A 253 -2.54 8.10 12.69
CA MET A 253 -3.68 8.55 11.88
C MET A 253 -4.94 8.82 12.70
N SER A 254 -5.27 7.97 13.69
CA SER A 254 -6.43 8.18 14.57
C SER A 254 -6.29 9.49 15.34
N LEU A 255 -5.10 9.77 15.90
CA LEU A 255 -4.82 11.02 16.60
C LEU A 255 -4.92 12.22 15.66
N PHE A 256 -4.35 12.10 14.46
CA PHE A 256 -4.44 13.13 13.43
C PHE A 256 -5.89 13.46 13.09
N GLN A 257 -6.70 12.44 12.84
CA GLN A 257 -8.11 12.57 12.48
C GLN A 257 -8.91 13.26 13.60
N ALA A 258 -8.63 12.92 14.87
CA ALA A 258 -9.25 13.57 16.02
C ALA A 258 -8.92 15.07 16.08
N LEU A 259 -7.65 15.45 15.88
CA LEU A 259 -7.22 16.85 15.85
C LEU A 259 -7.80 17.60 14.64
N TRP A 260 -7.91 16.93 13.50
CA TRP A 260 -8.49 17.49 12.28
C TRP A 260 -9.98 17.82 12.47
N TYR A 261 -10.76 16.89 13.01
CA TYR A 261 -12.18 17.13 13.26
C TYR A 261 -12.43 18.15 14.37
N ASP A 262 -11.60 18.18 15.41
CA ASP A 262 -11.65 19.22 16.45
C ASP A 262 -11.39 20.61 15.85
N PHE A 263 -10.40 20.74 14.97
CA PHE A 263 -10.12 21.96 14.23
C PHE A 263 -11.31 22.39 13.34
N LEU A 264 -11.87 21.46 12.56
CA LEU A 264 -13.05 21.75 11.72
C LEU A 264 -14.25 22.20 12.56
N TYR A 265 -14.48 21.57 13.71
CA TYR A 265 -15.55 21.94 14.63
C TYR A 265 -15.33 23.34 15.24
N ALA A 266 -14.09 23.65 15.65
CA ALA A 266 -13.74 24.99 16.14
C ALA A 266 -13.99 26.07 15.09
N CYS A 267 -13.55 25.84 13.85
CA CYS A 267 -13.79 26.76 12.74
C CYS A 267 -15.29 26.91 12.42
N TYR A 268 -16.06 25.82 12.43
CA TYR A 268 -17.51 25.86 12.18
C TYR A 268 -18.25 26.66 13.26
N LYS A 269 -17.92 26.43 14.54
CA LYS A 269 -18.53 27.13 15.67
C LYS A 269 -18.31 28.65 15.57
N GLU A 270 -17.09 29.04 15.23
CA GLU A 270 -16.71 30.46 15.13
C GLU A 270 -17.33 31.12 13.91
N ARG A 271 -17.32 30.46 12.75
CA ARG A 271 -18.01 30.96 11.55
C ARG A 271 -19.51 31.17 11.80
N LYS A 272 -20.14 30.31 12.60
CA LYS A 272 -21.55 30.46 12.99
C LYS A 272 -21.77 31.60 13.99
N ALA A 273 -20.82 31.86 14.88
CA ALA A 273 -20.93 32.85 15.94
C ALA A 273 -20.61 34.28 15.46
N THR A 274 -19.56 34.44 14.65
CA THR A 274 -19.01 35.76 14.28
C THR A 274 -18.95 35.99 12.77
N GLY A 275 -19.41 35.03 11.95
CA GLY A 275 -19.27 35.10 10.50
C GLY A 275 -17.81 35.00 10.07
N ASP A 276 -17.41 35.77 9.06
CA ASP A 276 -16.02 35.84 8.58
C ASP A 276 -15.16 36.91 9.31
N ALA A 277 -15.70 37.58 10.33
CA ALA A 277 -15.08 38.76 10.94
C ALA A 277 -13.75 38.48 11.66
N HIS A 278 -13.61 37.30 12.29
CA HIS A 278 -12.40 36.90 13.02
C HIS A 278 -11.39 36.12 12.17
N PHE A 279 -11.75 35.77 10.93
CA PHE A 279 -10.86 35.05 10.03
C PHE A 279 -9.92 36.01 9.30
N VAL A 280 -8.72 35.55 8.96
CA VAL A 280 -7.70 36.38 8.29
C VAL A 280 -8.26 36.91 6.96
N LYS A 281 -8.38 38.23 6.83
CA LYS A 281 -8.96 38.89 5.64
C LYS A 281 -8.19 38.58 4.35
N ARG A 282 -6.86 38.37 4.46
CA ARG A 282 -5.99 38.01 3.33
C ARG A 282 -6.47 36.80 2.53
N TYR A 283 -7.11 35.81 3.18
CA TYR A 283 -7.56 34.57 2.53
C TYR A 283 -9.06 34.49 2.29
N GLN A 284 -9.78 35.63 2.39
CA GLN A 284 -11.23 35.66 2.19
C GLN A 284 -11.63 35.20 0.78
N PHE A 285 -10.84 35.54 -0.25
CA PHE A 285 -11.06 35.09 -1.63
C PHE A 285 -11.05 33.56 -1.80
N VAL A 286 -10.28 32.86 -0.96
CA VAL A 286 -10.22 31.39 -0.95
C VAL A 286 -11.45 30.82 -0.23
N ARG A 287 -11.83 31.39 0.92
CA ARG A 287 -12.96 30.91 1.74
C ARG A 287 -14.32 31.13 1.09
N ASP A 288 -14.47 32.17 0.27
CA ASP A 288 -15.71 32.48 -0.45
C ASP A 288 -15.93 31.58 -1.67
N ASN A 289 -14.89 30.86 -2.12
CA ASN A 289 -15.00 29.92 -3.21
C ASN A 289 -15.75 28.65 -2.77
N LYS A 290 -16.82 28.27 -3.48
CA LYS A 290 -17.56 27.01 -3.23
C LYS A 290 -16.64 25.77 -3.30
N LEU A 291 -15.58 25.84 -4.11
CA LEU A 291 -14.58 24.78 -4.23
C LEU A 291 -13.78 24.56 -2.94
N PHE A 292 -13.65 25.57 -2.09
CA PHE A 292 -12.95 25.45 -0.81
C PHE A 292 -13.69 24.53 0.16
N THR A 293 -15.01 24.67 0.24
CA THR A 293 -15.82 23.75 1.06
C THR A 293 -15.76 22.33 0.50
N ALA A 294 -15.78 22.18 -0.83
CA ALA A 294 -15.61 20.88 -1.48
C ALA A 294 -14.23 20.26 -1.19
N LEU A 295 -13.15 21.05 -1.16
CA LEU A 295 -11.80 20.60 -0.82
C LEU A 295 -11.71 20.07 0.62
N ILE A 296 -12.35 20.74 1.58
CA ILE A 296 -12.40 20.28 2.98
C ILE A 296 -13.07 18.91 3.09
N TRP A 297 -14.20 18.73 2.40
CA TRP A 297 -14.90 17.44 2.34
C TRP A 297 -14.08 16.37 1.62
N SER A 298 -13.43 16.73 0.51
CA SER A 298 -12.55 15.84 -0.26
C SER A 298 -11.40 15.31 0.59
N ILE A 299 -10.69 16.18 1.29
CA ILE A 299 -9.59 15.79 2.18
C ILE A 299 -10.11 14.91 3.32
N SER A 300 -11.21 15.31 3.97
CA SER A 300 -11.78 14.54 5.09
C SER A 300 -12.18 13.12 4.67
N LEU A 301 -12.82 12.98 3.51
CA LEU A 301 -13.25 11.70 2.97
C LEU A 301 -12.06 10.87 2.46
N SER A 302 -11.06 11.50 1.85
CA SER A 302 -9.82 10.85 1.42
C SER A 302 -9.05 10.26 2.61
N VAL A 303 -8.88 11.02 3.70
CA VAL A 303 -8.21 10.51 4.90
C VAL A 303 -9.03 9.37 5.52
N LEU A 304 -10.36 9.47 5.53
CA LEU A 304 -11.22 8.38 6.03
C LEU A 304 -11.04 7.08 5.23
N PHE A 305 -10.99 7.14 3.89
CA PHE A 305 -10.76 5.96 3.07
C PHE A 305 -9.38 5.34 3.30
N ILE A 306 -8.34 6.16 3.40
CA ILE A 306 -6.99 5.68 3.72
C ILE A 306 -6.96 5.04 5.12
N TYR A 307 -7.69 5.61 6.09
CA TYR A 307 -7.80 5.06 7.44
C TYR A 307 -8.47 3.69 7.48
N VAL A 308 -9.58 3.51 6.74
CA VAL A 308 -10.27 2.21 6.62
C VAL A 308 -9.32 1.17 6.01
N ARG A 309 -8.56 1.53 4.97
CA ARG A 309 -7.51 0.68 4.39
C ARG A 309 -6.46 0.30 5.42
N SER A 310 -5.94 1.25 6.20
CA SER A 310 -4.91 0.98 7.21
C SER A 310 -5.40 0.01 8.30
N ILE A 311 -6.68 0.07 8.69
CA ILE A 311 -7.28 -0.90 9.61
C ILE A 311 -7.37 -2.29 8.97
N TYR A 312 -7.84 -2.37 7.71
CA TYR A 312 -7.89 -3.64 6.98
C TYR A 312 -6.51 -4.31 6.94
N ARG A 313 -5.45 -3.55 6.59
CA ARG A 313 -4.08 -4.05 6.57
C ARG A 313 -3.57 -4.50 7.93
N LEU A 314 -3.91 -3.77 8.99
CA LEU A 314 -3.55 -4.17 10.35
C LEU A 314 -4.14 -5.55 10.68
N ILE A 315 -5.42 -5.77 10.35
CA ILE A 315 -6.12 -7.03 10.64
C ILE A 315 -5.62 -8.16 9.73
N GLU A 316 -5.45 -7.89 8.44
CA GLU A 316 -4.94 -8.86 7.45
C GLU A 316 -3.58 -9.41 7.89
N LEU A 317 -2.63 -8.53 8.24
CA LEU A 317 -1.29 -8.95 8.61
C LEU A 317 -1.23 -9.54 10.02
N ALA A 318 -2.13 -9.13 10.93
CA ALA A 318 -2.28 -9.75 12.25
C ALA A 318 -2.81 -11.19 12.17
N GLN A 319 -3.62 -11.52 11.15
CA GLN A 319 -4.02 -12.91 10.86
C GLN A 319 -2.88 -13.72 10.22
N GLY A 320 -1.87 -13.04 9.68
CA GLY A 320 -0.74 -13.64 8.98
C GLY A 320 -1.04 -13.93 7.50
N PHE A 321 0.01 -14.27 6.75
CA PHE A 321 -0.04 -14.42 5.29
C PHE A 321 -1.02 -15.50 4.79
N SER A 322 -1.34 -16.50 5.61
CA SER A 322 -2.31 -17.57 5.30
C SER A 322 -3.73 -17.29 5.83
N GLY A 323 -4.00 -16.09 6.36
CA GLY A 323 -5.28 -15.70 6.92
C GLY A 323 -6.39 -15.56 5.87
N HIS A 324 -7.65 -15.76 6.27
CA HIS A 324 -8.80 -15.70 5.35
C HIS A 324 -8.91 -14.35 4.62
N LEU A 325 -8.52 -13.24 5.26
CA LEU A 325 -8.52 -11.90 4.65
C LEU A 325 -7.43 -11.69 3.60
N ALA A 326 -6.28 -12.36 3.73
CA ALA A 326 -5.17 -12.26 2.79
C ALA A 326 -5.41 -13.12 1.53
N VAL A 327 -6.09 -14.25 1.71
CA VAL A 327 -6.37 -15.25 0.66
C VAL A 327 -7.63 -14.91 -0.15
N THR A 328 -8.59 -14.20 0.46
CA THR A 328 -9.86 -13.86 -0.20
C THR A 328 -9.74 -12.56 -0.99
N GLU A 329 -9.68 -12.70 -2.31
CA GLU A 329 -9.39 -11.59 -3.23
C GLU A 329 -10.42 -10.44 -3.19
N ILE A 330 -11.69 -10.73 -2.90
CA ILE A 330 -12.77 -9.73 -2.87
C ILE A 330 -12.50 -8.65 -1.80
N TYR A 331 -12.00 -9.04 -0.62
CA TYR A 331 -11.67 -8.08 0.43
C TYR A 331 -10.52 -7.18 0.02
N PHE A 332 -9.51 -7.72 -0.66
CA PHE A 332 -8.42 -6.92 -1.20
C PHE A 332 -8.95 -5.90 -2.23
N PHE A 333 -9.78 -6.30 -3.19
CA PHE A 333 -10.30 -5.36 -4.18
C PHE A 333 -11.10 -4.21 -3.55
N ILE A 334 -11.94 -4.50 -2.57
CA ILE A 334 -12.83 -3.51 -1.97
C ILE A 334 -12.10 -2.67 -0.92
N LEU A 335 -11.43 -3.29 0.05
CA LEU A 335 -10.90 -2.61 1.23
C LEU A 335 -9.50 -2.02 0.99
N GLU A 336 -8.72 -2.60 0.07
CA GLU A 336 -7.40 -2.07 -0.30
C GLU A 336 -7.48 -1.16 -1.52
N SER A 337 -7.95 -1.73 -2.63
CA SER A 337 -7.77 -1.12 -3.95
C SER A 337 -8.79 -0.02 -4.21
N LEU A 338 -10.08 -0.31 -3.97
CA LEU A 338 -11.16 0.66 -4.19
C LEU A 338 -11.07 1.84 -3.22
N MET A 339 -10.80 1.60 -1.93
CA MET A 339 -10.65 2.69 -0.95
C MET A 339 -9.53 3.66 -1.36
N MET A 340 -8.42 3.12 -1.87
CA MET A 340 -7.30 3.93 -2.33
C MET A 340 -7.61 4.67 -3.64
N CYS A 341 -8.26 4.01 -4.60
CA CYS A 341 -8.75 4.64 -5.83
C CYS A 341 -9.65 5.83 -5.51
N LEU A 342 -10.59 5.67 -4.57
CA LEU A 342 -11.52 6.73 -4.18
C LEU A 342 -10.80 7.89 -3.49
N ALA A 343 -9.86 7.59 -2.58
CA ALA A 343 -9.06 8.62 -1.93
C ALA A 343 -8.26 9.46 -2.94
N ILE A 344 -7.57 8.80 -3.87
CA ILE A 344 -6.78 9.46 -4.92
C ILE A 344 -7.71 10.26 -5.84
N LEU A 345 -8.83 9.68 -6.27
CA LEU A 345 -9.80 10.33 -7.17
C LEU A 345 -10.32 11.64 -6.57
N LEU A 346 -10.68 11.65 -5.28
CA LEU A 346 -11.22 12.83 -4.60
C LEU A 346 -10.27 14.02 -4.65
N ILE A 347 -8.98 13.80 -4.37
CA ILE A 347 -7.97 14.86 -4.40
C ILE A 347 -7.52 15.17 -5.82
N THR A 348 -7.56 14.20 -6.73
CA THR A 348 -7.24 14.42 -8.14
C THR A 348 -8.26 15.36 -8.79
N VAL A 349 -9.55 15.15 -8.52
CA VAL A 349 -10.64 15.99 -9.03
C VAL A 349 -10.66 17.35 -8.34
N LEU A 350 -10.47 17.38 -7.01
CA LEU A 350 -10.41 18.61 -6.21
C LEU A 350 -8.98 18.90 -5.80
N TYR A 351 -8.12 19.08 -6.81
CA TYR A 351 -6.71 19.38 -6.60
C TYR A 351 -6.56 20.69 -5.81
N PRO A 352 -5.74 20.73 -4.72
CA PRO A 352 -5.58 21.93 -3.89
C PRO A 352 -5.18 23.18 -4.70
N GLY A 353 -4.37 23.01 -5.75
CA GLY A 353 -3.99 24.09 -6.68
C GLY A 353 -5.16 24.76 -7.42
N PHE A 354 -6.31 24.08 -7.61
CA PHE A 354 -7.52 24.72 -8.16
C PHE A 354 -8.14 25.74 -7.20
N VAL A 355 -7.95 25.54 -5.90
CA VAL A 355 -8.55 26.37 -4.85
C VAL A 355 -7.61 27.50 -4.44
N TYR A 356 -6.30 27.22 -4.34
CA TYR A 356 -5.30 28.21 -3.95
C TYR A 356 -4.79 29.09 -5.10
N GLY A 357 -4.95 28.65 -6.36
CA GLY A 357 -4.45 29.36 -7.54
C GLY A 357 -2.97 29.07 -7.85
N ARG A 358 -2.48 29.58 -8.98
CA ARG A 358 -1.18 29.24 -9.57
C ARG A 358 0.04 29.76 -8.78
N ASN A 359 -0.16 30.79 -7.96
CA ASN A 359 0.81 31.34 -7.03
C ASN A 359 0.15 31.35 -5.65
N PRO A 360 0.36 30.32 -4.82
CA PRO A 360 -0.08 30.41 -3.45
C PRO A 360 0.86 31.39 -2.75
N ASP A 361 0.41 32.63 -2.55
CA ASP A 361 0.95 33.54 -1.52
C ASP A 361 0.69 33.00 -0.09
N LEU A 362 0.59 31.66 0.06
CA LEU A 362 0.54 30.91 1.30
C LEU A 362 1.97 30.60 1.70
N ILE A 363 2.62 31.60 2.31
CA ILE A 363 3.91 31.43 2.96
C ILE A 363 3.68 30.61 4.24
N VAL A 364 3.64 29.29 4.09
CA VAL A 364 3.79 28.38 5.23
C VAL A 364 5.25 28.47 5.63
N ASP A 365 5.51 29.09 6.77
CA ASP A 365 6.86 29.31 7.26
C ASP A 365 7.50 27.96 7.60
N LYS A 366 8.41 27.50 6.73
CA LYS A 366 9.05 26.17 6.83
C LYS A 366 10.17 26.14 7.87
N ARG A 367 10.50 27.26 8.52
CA ARG A 367 11.59 27.33 9.50
C ARG A 367 11.23 26.54 10.77
N LEU A 368 12.08 25.57 11.12
CA LEU A 368 11.94 24.73 12.32
C LEU A 368 11.88 25.57 13.61
N LYS A 369 12.64 26.67 13.70
CA LYS A 369 12.61 27.60 14.85
C LYS A 369 11.22 28.23 15.05
N THR A 370 10.54 28.64 13.97
CA THR A 370 9.20 29.23 14.04
C THR A 370 8.13 28.17 14.38
N THR A 371 8.35 26.94 13.92
CA THR A 371 7.47 25.77 14.16
C THR A 371 7.42 25.37 15.64
N PHE A 372 8.53 25.47 16.38
CA PHE A 372 8.59 25.13 17.81
C PHE A 372 8.61 26.33 18.76
N SER A 373 8.58 27.57 18.25
CA SER A 373 8.48 28.76 19.09
C SER A 373 7.17 28.80 19.87
N MET A 374 7.21 29.14 21.16
CA MET A 374 6.02 29.20 22.02
C MET A 374 5.13 30.43 21.75
N ASN A 375 5.65 31.44 21.05
CA ASN A 375 4.90 32.65 20.72
C ASN A 375 3.93 32.41 19.57
N ARG A 376 2.64 32.64 19.84
CA ARG A 376 1.54 32.69 18.86
C ARG A 376 1.23 34.17 18.58
N THR A 377 2.16 34.90 17.98
CA THR A 377 1.89 36.29 17.59
C THR A 377 1.06 36.31 16.31
N PRO A 378 -0.08 37.04 16.27
CA PRO A 378 -0.80 37.24 15.02
C PRO A 378 0.14 37.97 14.05
N LYS A 379 0.39 37.40 12.87
CA LYS A 379 1.08 38.14 11.80
C LYS A 379 0.21 39.36 11.47
N PRO A 380 0.75 40.60 11.54
CA PRO A 380 -0.03 41.79 11.27
C PRO A 380 -0.53 41.79 9.82
N ASN A 381 -1.72 42.37 9.61
CA ASN A 381 -2.42 42.43 8.31
C ASN A 381 -1.76 43.42 7.30
N THR A 382 -0.49 43.76 7.45
CA THR A 382 0.18 44.79 6.63
C THR A 382 0.92 44.20 5.45
N ILE A 383 0.76 44.85 4.30
CA ILE A 383 1.30 44.51 2.98
C ILE A 383 2.81 44.83 2.88
N GLU A 384 3.42 45.43 3.89
CA GLU A 384 4.80 45.89 3.86
C GLU A 384 5.68 45.03 4.78
N ASP A 385 6.30 43.99 4.23
CA ASP A 385 7.64 43.55 4.69
C ASP A 385 8.38 42.60 3.73
N SER A 386 7.88 42.40 2.50
CA SER A 386 8.62 41.62 1.48
C SER A 386 9.79 42.39 0.88
N GLY A 387 10.00 43.66 1.27
CA GLY A 387 11.07 44.52 0.76
C GLY A 387 12.25 44.73 1.71
N ILE A 388 12.24 44.18 2.93
CA ILE A 388 13.33 44.40 3.90
C ILE A 388 14.27 43.17 4.01
N GLU A 389 13.78 41.95 3.80
CA GLU A 389 14.64 40.74 3.84
C GLU A 389 15.57 40.60 2.61
N GLU A 390 15.21 41.16 1.43
CA GLU A 390 16.13 41.17 0.26
C GLU A 390 17.26 42.19 0.40
N ALA A 391 17.07 43.26 1.20
CA ALA A 391 18.11 44.27 1.42
C ALA A 391 19.18 43.84 2.44
N GLU A 392 18.85 42.95 3.38
CA GLU A 392 19.83 42.43 4.36
C GLU A 392 20.74 41.34 3.77
N ASP A 393 20.28 40.57 2.78
CA ASP A 393 21.12 39.58 2.08
C ASP A 393 22.03 40.22 1.01
N GLU A 394 21.61 41.31 0.34
CA GLU A 394 22.50 42.08 -0.55
C GLU A 394 23.57 42.88 0.22
N ALA A 395 23.25 43.42 1.40
CA ALA A 395 24.21 44.14 2.24
C ALA A 395 25.33 43.24 2.80
N LYS A 396 25.15 41.92 2.78
CA LYS A 396 26.13 40.94 3.29
C LYS A 396 27.14 40.47 2.25
N TYR A 397 26.95 40.82 0.97
CA TYR A 397 27.85 40.43 -0.12
C TYR A 397 28.71 41.60 -0.64
N THR A 398 28.52 42.81 -0.13
CA THR A 398 29.27 44.02 -0.55
C THR A 398 30.29 44.52 0.48
N ASP A 399 30.51 43.81 1.59
CA ASP A 399 31.45 44.25 2.65
C ASP A 399 32.64 43.29 2.88
N ASP A 400 32.96 42.43 1.90
CA ASP A 400 34.26 41.77 1.82
C ASP A 400 34.93 42.17 0.49
N SER A 401 35.82 43.16 0.64
CA SER A 401 36.84 43.63 -0.31
C SER A 401 37.73 42.54 -0.88
#